data_AF-A0A350MSH2-F1
#
_entry.id   AF-A0A350MSH2-F1
#
_cell.length_a   1.000
_cell.length_b   1.000
_cell.length_c   1.000
_cell.angle_alpha   90.00
_cell.angle_beta   90.00
_cell.angle_gamma   90.00
#
_symmetry.space_group_name_H-M   'P 1'
#
loop_
_entity.id
_entity.type
_entity.pdbx_description
1 polymer ?
#
loop_
_entity_poly.entity_id
_entity_poly.type
_entity_poly.pdbx_seq_one_letter_code
_entity_poly.pdbx_strand_id
1 'polypeptide(L)'
;DIRKQFVENDFVESVLLLPENLFYNTTAPGIIMVINKSKPQEKKGKILLINASKLFQKGRPKNFLPDESINLIADIYLEWKEEEGISKIITKEEAARNDYNLSPSRYVSQNGEDNTLPLEDAVVQLQEAEEERQKADEKLQKILEELGVWKDH
;
A
#
# COMPACT_ATOMS: atom_id res chain seq x y z
N ASP A 1 -19.13 2.44 -5.86
CA ASP A 1 -17.79 2.32 -5.25
C ASP A 1 -17.94 1.84 -3.82
N ILE A 2 -17.43 0.64 -3.52
CA ILE A 2 -17.62 -0.06 -2.25
C ILE A 2 -16.85 0.66 -1.13
N ARG A 3 -15.63 1.13 -1.40
CA ARG A 3 -14.77 1.73 -0.36
C ARG A 3 -15.38 3.03 0.16
N LYS A 4 -15.82 3.89 -0.76
CA LYS A 4 -16.55 5.12 -0.43
C LYS A 4 -17.73 4.82 0.49
N GLN A 5 -18.55 3.82 0.18
CA GLN A 5 -19.69 3.46 1.04
C GLN A 5 -19.25 3.04 2.45
N PHE A 6 -18.19 2.27 2.60
CA PHE A 6 -17.68 1.84 3.91
C PHE A 6 -17.17 3.03 4.75
N VAL A 7 -16.50 3.99 4.11
CA VAL A 7 -16.03 5.21 4.77
C VAL A 7 -17.21 6.09 5.17
N GLU A 8 -18.13 6.38 4.24
CA GLU A 8 -19.27 7.26 4.50
C GLU A 8 -20.18 6.74 5.63
N ASN A 9 -20.42 5.42 5.66
CA ASN A 9 -21.16 4.75 6.73
C ASN A 9 -20.36 4.58 8.03
N ASP A 10 -19.12 5.10 8.09
CA ASP A 10 -18.24 5.06 9.27
C ASP A 10 -17.95 3.63 9.76
N PHE A 11 -17.81 2.68 8.83
CA PHE A 11 -17.56 1.27 9.15
C PHE A 11 -16.07 0.92 9.27
N VAL A 12 -15.19 1.67 8.61
CA VAL A 12 -13.74 1.40 8.67
C VAL A 12 -13.17 2.02 9.94
N GLU A 13 -12.78 1.22 10.92
CA GLU A 13 -12.16 1.71 12.16
C GLU A 13 -10.66 1.91 12.00
N SER A 14 -9.98 0.93 11.39
CA SER A 14 -8.53 1.00 11.21
C SER A 14 -8.07 0.30 9.93
N VAL A 15 -6.97 0.78 9.37
CA VAL A 15 -6.23 0.12 8.28
C VAL A 15 -4.76 0.03 8.68
N LEU A 16 -4.27 -1.20 8.79
CA LEU A 16 -2.88 -1.52 9.09
C LEU A 16 -2.21 -2.04 7.82
N LEU A 17 -1.17 -1.34 7.36
CA LEU A 17 -0.29 -1.81 6.30
C LEU A 17 0.82 -2.67 6.90
N LEU A 18 0.93 -3.90 6.45
CA LEU A 18 1.93 -4.85 6.92
C LEU A 18 3.23 -4.72 6.12
N PRO A 19 4.36 -5.21 6.68
CA PRO A 19 5.59 -5.42 5.93
C PRO A 19 5.40 -6.27 4.67
N GLU A 20 6.26 -6.02 3.69
CA GLU A 20 6.41 -6.87 2.52
C GLU A 20 7.09 -8.21 2.87
N ASN A 21 6.97 -9.19 1.98
CA ASN A 21 7.61 -10.51 2.07
C ASN A 21 7.36 -11.25 3.41
N LEU A 22 6.18 -11.05 4.02
CA LEU A 22 5.71 -11.83 5.17
C LEU A 22 5.08 -13.17 4.75
N PHE A 23 4.39 -13.20 3.62
CA PHE A 23 3.60 -14.37 3.22
C PHE A 23 4.39 -15.30 2.30
N TYR A 24 4.06 -16.59 2.34
CA TYR A 24 4.71 -17.61 1.50
C TYR A 24 4.36 -17.44 0.01
N ASN A 25 3.15 -16.97 -0.29
CA ASN A 25 2.60 -16.97 -1.65
C ASN A 25 2.84 -15.67 -2.44
N THR A 26 3.35 -14.61 -1.78
CA THR A 26 3.62 -13.31 -2.43
C THR A 26 4.66 -12.51 -1.64
N THR A 27 5.41 -11.66 -2.35
CA THR A 27 6.27 -10.64 -1.75
C THR A 27 5.53 -9.35 -1.45
N ALA A 28 4.33 -9.14 -2.00
CA ALA A 28 3.56 -7.93 -1.81
C ALA A 28 3.16 -7.73 -0.32
N PRO A 29 3.12 -6.48 0.17
CA PRO A 29 2.64 -6.18 1.51
C PRO A 29 1.14 -6.48 1.63
N GLY A 30 0.76 -7.08 2.76
CA GLY A 30 -0.65 -7.27 3.11
C GLY A 30 -1.23 -6.06 3.84
N ILE A 31 -2.56 -6.03 3.97
CA ILE A 31 -3.23 -5.10 4.88
C ILE A 31 -4.16 -5.86 5.82
N ILE A 32 -4.34 -5.33 7.03
CA ILE A 32 -5.43 -5.71 7.93
C ILE A 32 -6.37 -4.51 8.01
N MET A 33 -7.64 -4.72 7.65
CA MET A 33 -8.69 -3.71 7.78
C MET A 33 -9.65 -4.12 8.88
N VAL A 34 -9.83 -3.24 9.86
CA VAL A 34 -10.77 -3.46 10.95
C VAL A 34 -12.09 -2.77 10.62
N ILE A 35 -13.16 -3.56 10.57
CA ILE A 35 -14.52 -3.09 10.34
C ILE A 35 -15.28 -3.10 11.66
N ASN A 36 -15.77 -1.94 12.07
CA ASN A 36 -16.60 -1.80 13.27
C ASN A 36 -17.84 -0.94 12.98
N LYS A 37 -19.02 -1.55 13.07
CA LYS A 37 -20.31 -0.86 12.88
C LYS A 37 -20.77 -0.09 14.13
N SER A 38 -20.17 -0.38 15.27
CA SER A 38 -20.54 0.15 16.58
C SER A 38 -19.34 0.84 17.24
N LYS A 39 -18.67 1.73 16.49
CA LYS A 39 -17.58 2.53 17.03
C LYS A 39 -18.03 3.32 18.27
N PRO A 40 -17.20 3.42 19.31
CA PRO A 40 -17.47 4.30 20.44
C PRO A 40 -17.39 5.77 20.00
N GLN A 41 -18.01 6.66 20.77
CA GLN A 41 -18.30 8.03 20.36
C GLN A 41 -17.03 8.82 20.00
N GLU A 42 -15.93 8.60 20.70
CA GLU A 42 -14.64 9.24 20.51
C GLU A 42 -13.94 8.86 19.19
N LYS A 43 -14.30 7.71 18.61
CA LYS A 43 -13.78 7.18 17.34
C LYS A 43 -14.70 7.43 16.14
N LYS A 44 -15.92 7.95 16.37
CA LYS A 44 -16.90 8.20 15.30
C LYS A 44 -16.35 9.21 14.28
N GLY A 45 -16.54 8.90 13.00
CA GLY A 45 -16.07 9.72 11.88
C GLY A 45 -14.55 9.76 11.70
N LYS A 46 -13.82 8.91 12.41
CA LYS A 46 -12.36 8.82 12.36
C LYS A 46 -11.91 7.42 11.94
N ILE A 47 -10.72 7.37 11.34
CA ILE A 47 -10.08 6.14 10.88
C ILE A 47 -8.63 6.19 11.35
N LEU A 48 -8.19 5.17 12.06
CA LEU A 48 -6.79 5.00 12.43
C LEU A 48 -6.04 4.32 11.28
N LEU A 49 -4.99 4.95 10.79
CA LEU A 49 -4.09 4.37 9.79
C LEU A 49 -2.77 4.03 10.45
N ILE A 50 -2.32 2.79 10.30
CA ILE A 50 -1.06 2.31 10.88
C ILE A 50 -0.18 1.80 9.74
N ASN A 51 1.01 2.36 9.62
CA ASN A 51 2.03 1.96 8.65
C ASN A 51 3.12 1.13 9.35
N ALA A 52 2.92 -0.18 9.38
CA ALA A 52 3.90 -1.12 9.91
C ALA A 52 4.88 -1.63 8.84
N SER A 53 4.92 -1.04 7.63
CA SER A 53 5.72 -1.56 6.52
C SER A 53 7.22 -1.68 6.83
N LYS A 54 7.76 -0.79 7.68
CA LYS A 54 9.14 -0.81 8.18
C LYS A 54 9.33 -1.50 9.55
N LEU A 55 8.27 -2.00 10.19
CA LEU A 55 8.31 -2.61 11.54
C LEU A 55 8.59 -4.12 11.50
N PHE A 56 9.62 -4.53 10.77
CA PHE A 56 9.96 -5.95 10.61
C PHE A 56 11.45 -6.22 10.81
N GLN A 57 11.77 -7.48 11.06
CA GLN A 57 13.14 -7.97 10.95
C GLN A 57 13.26 -8.88 9.72
N LYS A 58 14.41 -8.78 9.04
CA LYS A 58 14.72 -9.65 7.90
C LYS A 58 14.99 -11.07 8.41
N GLY A 59 14.09 -11.99 8.14
CA GLY A 59 14.38 -13.41 8.24
C GLY A 59 14.82 -13.96 6.88
N ARG A 60 15.40 -15.16 6.91
CA ARG A 60 15.73 -15.93 5.70
C ARG A 60 14.81 -17.14 5.66
N PRO A 61 13.91 -17.27 4.67
CA PRO A 61 13.73 -16.44 3.46
C PRO A 61 12.70 -15.30 3.58
N LYS A 62 12.07 -15.09 4.75
CA LYS A 62 10.92 -14.18 4.91
C LYS A 62 11.12 -13.17 6.02
N ASN A 63 10.55 -11.98 5.84
CA ASN A 63 10.46 -11.01 6.91
C ASN A 63 9.54 -11.55 8.01
N PHE A 64 9.76 -11.11 9.24
CA PHE A 64 8.85 -11.39 10.34
C PHE A 64 8.64 -10.15 11.20
N LEU A 65 7.48 -10.07 11.84
CA LEU A 65 7.17 -9.07 12.84
C LEU A 65 7.72 -9.59 14.19
N PRO A 66 8.74 -8.95 14.79
CA PRO A 66 9.16 -9.33 16.14
C PRO A 66 8.10 -8.94 17.17
N ASP A 67 8.11 -9.58 18.34
CA ASP A 67 7.13 -9.35 19.39
C ASP A 67 7.07 -7.87 19.81
N GLU A 68 8.20 -7.16 19.82
CA GLU A 68 8.21 -5.72 20.13
C GLU A 68 7.40 -4.90 19.13
N SER A 69 7.49 -5.23 17.83
CA SER A 69 6.72 -4.56 16.78
C SER A 69 5.24 -4.89 16.87
N ILE A 70 4.90 -6.14 17.20
CA ILE A 70 3.50 -6.56 17.41
C ILE A 70 2.90 -5.79 18.59
N ASN A 71 3.61 -5.72 19.72
CA ASN A 71 3.17 -5.00 20.91
C ASN A 71 3.00 -3.51 20.61
N LEU A 72 3.95 -2.87 19.93
CA LEU A 72 3.84 -1.48 19.52
C LEU A 72 2.59 -1.21 18.67
N ILE A 73 2.34 -2.04 17.65
CA ILE A 73 1.15 -1.92 16.79
C ILE A 73 -0.13 -2.11 17.61
N ALA A 74 -0.14 -3.10 18.51
CA ALA A 74 -1.27 -3.38 19.38
C ALA A 74 -1.56 -2.20 20.32
N ASP A 75 -0.53 -1.63 20.95
CA ASP A 75 -0.64 -0.47 21.84
C ASP A 75 -1.18 0.74 21.09
N ILE A 76 -0.66 1.03 19.88
CA ILE A 76 -1.17 2.10 19.02
C ILE A 76 -2.67 1.95 18.75
N TYR A 77 -3.10 0.73 18.42
CA TYR A 77 -4.50 0.44 18.11
C TYR A 77 -5.41 0.49 19.34
N LEU A 78 -4.99 -0.13 20.45
CA LEU A 78 -5.76 -0.26 21.68
C LEU A 78 -5.87 1.07 22.43
N GLU A 79 -4.77 1.82 22.51
CA GLU A 79 -4.74 3.14 23.15
C GLU A 79 -5.24 4.26 22.22
N TRP A 80 -5.49 3.95 20.95
CA TRP A 80 -5.98 4.91 19.95
C TRP A 80 -5.10 6.17 19.85
N LYS A 81 -3.80 5.97 19.65
CA LYS A 81 -2.81 7.06 19.61
C LYS A 81 -2.19 7.25 18.22
N GLU A 82 -1.82 8.50 17.94
CA GLU A 82 -0.93 8.83 16.83
C GLU A 82 0.51 8.71 17.28
N GLU A 83 1.34 8.11 16.44
CA GLU A 83 2.77 7.97 16.66
C GLU A 83 3.51 8.40 15.39
N GLU A 84 4.45 9.33 15.55
CA GLU A 84 5.14 9.96 14.43
C GLU A 84 5.83 8.89 13.57
N GLY A 85 5.54 8.93 12.26
CA GLY A 85 6.09 7.96 11.32
C GLY A 85 5.52 6.54 11.45
N ILE A 86 4.53 6.27 12.30
CA ILE A 86 3.91 4.93 12.41
C ILE A 86 2.40 4.98 12.26
N SER A 87 1.70 5.93 12.87
CA SER A 87 0.25 6.00 12.79
C SER A 87 -0.29 7.42 12.66
N LYS A 88 -1.50 7.52 12.10
CA LYS A 88 -2.24 8.77 11.97
C LYS A 88 -3.74 8.50 12.04
N ILE A 89 -4.47 9.34 12.76
CA ILE A 89 -5.91 9.32 12.84
C ILE A 89 -6.43 10.35 11.85
N ILE A 90 -7.14 9.89 10.82
CA ILE A 90 -7.74 10.78 9.82
C ILE A 90 -9.24 10.88 10.00
N THR A 91 -9.82 11.98 9.55
CA THR A 91 -11.29 12.12 9.50
C THR A 91 -11.86 11.56 8.19
N LYS A 92 -13.18 11.30 8.16
CA LYS A 92 -13.87 10.93 6.92
C LYS A 92 -13.73 12.01 5.83
N GLU A 93 -13.72 13.28 6.22
CA GLU A 93 -13.56 14.40 5.30
C GLU A 93 -12.15 14.42 4.70
N GLU A 94 -11.12 14.09 5.48
CA GLU A 94 -9.76 13.89 4.99
C GLU A 94 -9.67 12.72 4.01
N ALA A 95 -10.32 11.60 4.32
CA ALA A 95 -10.40 10.47 3.41
C ALA A 95 -11.09 10.87 2.09
N ALA A 96 -12.20 11.61 2.16
CA ALA A 96 -12.94 12.08 0.99
C ALA A 96 -12.10 13.04 0.11
N ARG A 97 -11.34 13.96 0.72
CA ARG A 97 -10.40 14.84 0.00
C ARG A 97 -9.30 14.06 -0.74
N ASN A 98 -8.95 12.87 -0.24
CA ASN A 98 -7.95 11.99 -0.83
C ASN A 98 -8.57 10.88 -1.70
N ASP A 99 -9.78 11.09 -2.21
CA ASP A 99 -10.51 10.16 -3.07
C ASP A 99 -10.71 8.78 -2.42
N TYR A 100 -10.99 8.80 -1.10
CA TYR A 100 -11.16 7.62 -0.27
C TYR A 100 -9.98 6.65 -0.30
N ASN A 101 -8.78 7.11 -0.66
CA ASN A 101 -7.58 6.30 -0.54
C ASN A 101 -7.22 6.14 0.95
N LEU A 102 -7.24 4.92 1.46
CA LEU A 102 -6.96 4.60 2.86
C LEU A 102 -5.58 3.95 3.06
N SER A 103 -4.68 4.07 2.07
CA SER A 103 -3.32 3.55 2.19
C SER A 103 -2.56 4.30 3.30
N PRO A 104 -2.13 3.65 4.39
CA PRO A 104 -1.40 4.32 5.47
C PRO A 104 -0.15 5.07 4.99
N SER A 105 0.55 4.58 3.96
CA SER A 105 1.72 5.24 3.38
C SER A 105 1.44 6.65 2.83
N ARG A 106 0.18 6.97 2.49
CA ARG A 106 -0.19 8.31 1.99
C ARG A 106 -0.34 9.35 3.10
N TYR A 107 -0.49 8.89 4.35
CA TYR A 107 -0.80 9.74 5.50
C TYR A 107 0.30 9.72 6.55
N VAL A 108 1.07 8.62 6.62
CA VAL A 108 2.14 8.39 7.57
C VAL A 108 3.46 8.40 6.83
N SER A 109 4.13 9.57 6.84
CA SER A 109 5.48 9.73 6.31
C SER A 109 6.49 9.15 7.30
N GLN A 110 7.11 8.03 6.95
CA GLN A 110 8.21 7.46 7.73
C GLN A 110 9.51 8.14 7.28
N ASN A 111 9.77 9.35 7.77
CA ASN A 111 10.97 10.13 7.42
C ASN A 111 12.24 9.31 7.71
N GLY A 112 13.00 9.06 6.64
CA GLY A 112 14.16 8.17 6.60
C GLY A 112 14.14 7.40 5.29
N GLU A 113 14.57 8.09 4.22
CA GLU A 113 14.54 7.68 2.82
C GLU A 113 13.12 7.42 2.29
N ASP A 114 12.61 8.46 1.64
CA ASP A 114 11.68 8.32 0.55
C ASP A 114 12.33 7.34 -0.45
N ASN A 115 11.86 6.10 -0.48
CA ASN A 115 12.03 5.23 -1.65
C ASN A 115 11.11 5.73 -2.79
N THR A 116 11.03 7.05 -3.00
CA THR A 116 11.00 7.51 -4.38
C THR A 116 12.29 6.98 -4.95
N LEU A 117 12.19 6.15 -5.98
CA LEU A 117 13.35 5.90 -6.83
C LEU A 117 13.99 7.28 -7.06
N PRO A 118 15.31 7.46 -6.79
CA PRO A 118 16.03 8.61 -7.32
C PRO A 118 15.52 8.86 -8.73
N LEU A 119 15.26 10.11 -9.11
CA LEU A 119 14.65 10.41 -10.40
C LEU A 119 15.38 9.67 -11.54
N GLU A 120 16.69 9.52 -11.37
CA GLU A 120 17.57 8.72 -12.20
C GLU A 120 17.16 7.24 -12.30
N ASP A 121 16.91 6.56 -11.19
CA ASP A 121 16.48 5.15 -11.15
C ASP A 121 15.06 4.98 -11.71
N ALA A 122 14.16 5.94 -11.49
CA ALA A 122 12.81 5.92 -12.08
C ALA A 122 12.90 6.05 -13.62
N VAL A 123 13.78 6.92 -14.11
CA VAL A 123 14.03 7.10 -15.54
C VAL A 123 14.67 5.85 -16.14
N VAL A 124 15.62 5.20 -15.45
CA VAL A 124 16.25 3.95 -15.91
C VAL A 124 15.20 2.84 -16.03
N GLN A 125 14.36 2.64 -15.02
CA GLN A 125 13.29 1.62 -15.07
C GLN A 125 12.27 1.89 -16.18
N LEU A 126 11.93 3.16 -16.43
CA LEU A 126 11.08 3.53 -17.57
C LEU A 126 11.74 3.18 -18.90
N GLN A 127 13.05 3.46 -19.06
CA GLN A 127 13.80 3.10 -20.27
C GLN A 127 13.88 1.58 -20.47
N GLU A 128 14.17 0.81 -19.41
CA GLU A 128 14.19 -0.64 -19.48
C GLU A 128 12.82 -1.21 -19.88
N ALA A 129 11.75 -0.70 -19.28
CA ALA A 129 10.37 -1.10 -19.63
C ALA A 129 10.01 -0.75 -21.07
N GLU A 130 10.48 0.40 -21.59
CA GLU A 130 10.30 0.80 -22.98
C GLU A 130 11.06 -0.13 -23.94
N GLU A 131 12.30 -0.50 -23.62
CA GLU A 131 13.06 -1.46 -24.43
C GLU A 131 12.42 -2.86 -24.44
N GLU A 132 11.94 -3.34 -23.29
CA GLU A 132 11.23 -4.61 -23.22
C GLU A 132 9.94 -4.57 -24.05
N ARG A 133 9.21 -3.45 -23.98
CA ARG A 133 8.01 -3.24 -24.80
C ARG A 133 8.35 -3.26 -26.29
N GLN A 134 9.40 -2.56 -26.71
CA GLN A 134 9.83 -2.55 -28.10
C GLN A 134 10.24 -3.94 -28.59
N LYS A 135 11.01 -4.70 -27.79
CA LYS A 135 11.37 -6.09 -28.11
C LYS A 135 10.14 -7.00 -28.21
N ALA A 136 9.12 -6.76 -27.37
CA ALA A 136 7.86 -7.49 -27.44
C ALA A 136 7.06 -7.12 -28.70
N ASP A 137 7.01 -5.84 -29.06
CA ASP A 137 6.35 -5.34 -30.26
C ASP A 137 7.02 -5.88 -31.54
N GLU A 138 8.36 -5.91 -31.61
CA GLU A 138 9.10 -6.51 -32.74
C GLU A 138 8.83 -8.01 -32.88
N LYS A 139 8.76 -8.75 -31.76
CA LYS A 139 8.40 -10.17 -31.77
C LYS A 139 6.97 -10.37 -32.23
N LEU A 140 6.05 -9.54 -31.75
CA LEU A 140 4.65 -9.57 -32.15
C LEU A 140 4.52 -9.28 -33.65
N GLN A 141 5.22 -8.27 -34.17
CA GLN A 141 5.23 -7.94 -35.59
C GLN A 141 5.71 -9.13 -36.45
N LYS A 142 6.82 -9.76 -36.09
CA LYS A 142 7.31 -10.96 -36.80
C LYS A 142 6.26 -12.08 -36.83
N ILE A 143 5.59 -12.33 -35.70
CA ILE A 143 4.51 -13.33 -35.63
C ILE A 143 3.32 -12.93 -36.53
N LEU A 144 2.95 -11.64 -36.56
CA LEU A 144 1.86 -11.15 -37.39
C LEU A 144 2.19 -11.18 -38.90
N GLU A 145 3.45 -10.95 -39.27
CA GLU A 145 3.97 -11.12 -40.63
C GLU A 145 3.93 -12.60 -41.06
N GLU A 146 4.41 -13.52 -40.22
CA GLU A 146 4.35 -14.98 -40.47
C GLU A 146 2.91 -15.49 -40.63
N LEU A 147 1.97 -14.92 -39.88
CA LEU A 147 0.54 -15.26 -39.96
C LEU A 147 -0.20 -14.55 -41.11
N GLY A 148 0.49 -13.69 -41.90
CA GLY A 148 -0.09 -12.99 -43.04
C GLY A 148 -1.18 -11.97 -42.69
N VAL A 149 -1.26 -11.56 -41.41
CA VAL A 149 -2.25 -10.61 -40.90
C VAL A 149 -1.69 -9.21 -40.69
N TRP A 150 -0.38 -9.02 -40.84
CA TRP A 150 0.24 -7.69 -40.85
C TRP A 150 0.02 -7.01 -42.21
N LYS A 151 -0.65 -5.85 -42.22
CA LYS A 151 -0.78 -4.97 -43.39
C LYS A 151 -0.12 -3.65 -43.06
N ASP A 152 0.97 -3.33 -43.75
CA ASP A 152 1.61 -2.01 -43.65
C ASP A 152 0.60 -0.91 -44.01
N HIS A 153 0.49 0.10 -43.14
CA HIS A 153 -0.14 1.40 -43.42
C HIS A 153 0.86 2.51 -43.11
#